data_AF-A0A212FD22-F1
#
_entry.id   AF-A0A212FD22-F1
#
_cell.length_a   1.000
_cell.length_b   1.000
_cell.length_c   1.000
_cell.angle_alpha   90.00
_cell.angle_beta   90.00
_cell.angle_gamma   90.00
#
_symmetry.space_group_name_H-M   'P 1'
#
loop_
_entity.id
_entity.type
_entity.pdbx_description
1 polymer ?
#
loop_
_entity_poly.entity_id
_entity_poly.type
_entity_poly.pdbx_seq_one_letter_code
_entity_poly.pdbx_strand_id
1 'polypeptide(L)'
;MHGIQQALEYAAKMQSSSSLNVGSFVKSQTSKYGMESLVSPSRMMTSPSRVSTRRVESSAKVSGTVIIGSGPKVNILERSELVSIEMEILIKTLERSRKKAAKQHALLKAQLEEIGVREADIIRATEFFKEDVIISGWDRIAQRIPAEIWIRFMMEWLKVADTQIGKLRLRTSTLNTQYSKLKGQIKVKAELSECLRAVDFEKLKIENKECVEIIEYKLHQLGELKKMTGDANLNLTIHKKAMMEQNTYLTNVLTSIQDKQKQAVQCDKEKDVIEAEAGKLLQRLQEVKTVRAAYEVPDIMDYVNVKSEVTDLRHSIKLLENRSRIQQIALTSLNRKLKTIYSSV
;
A
#
# COMPACT_ATOMS: atom_id res chain seq x y z
N MET A 1 17.16 5.21 15.13
CA MET A 1 17.48 3.85 15.65
C MET A 1 16.48 3.31 16.68
N HIS A 2 15.60 4.12 17.28
CA HIS A 2 14.62 3.65 18.29
C HIS A 2 13.46 2.78 17.73
N GLY A 3 13.00 3.03 16.50
CA GLY A 3 11.85 2.29 15.93
C GLY A 3 12.15 0.83 15.57
N ILE A 4 13.40 0.51 15.23
CA ILE A 4 13.82 -0.86 14.86
C ILE A 4 13.85 -1.75 16.11
N GLN A 5 14.25 -1.19 17.25
CA GLN A 5 14.30 -1.90 18.53
C GLN A 5 12.89 -2.20 19.05
N GLN A 6 11.95 -1.26 18.87
CA GLN A 6 10.56 -1.43 19.25
C GLN A 6 9.83 -2.48 18.38
N ALA A 7 10.20 -2.59 17.09
CA ALA A 7 9.67 -3.63 16.20
C ALA A 7 10.20 -5.03 16.55
N LEU A 8 11.47 -5.14 16.94
CA LEU A 8 12.08 -6.40 17.40
C LEU A 8 11.48 -6.86 18.74
N GLU A 9 11.23 -5.94 19.67
CA GLU A 9 10.58 -6.26 20.94
C GLU A 9 9.12 -6.71 20.76
N TYR A 10 8.39 -6.09 19.82
CA TYR A 10 7.02 -6.49 19.48
C TYR A 10 6.98 -7.88 18.82
N ALA A 11 7.95 -8.19 17.95
CA ALA A 11 8.07 -9.51 17.34
C ALA A 11 8.42 -10.61 18.37
N ALA A 12 9.31 -10.32 19.32
CA ALA A 12 9.67 -11.24 20.40
C ALA A 12 8.50 -11.51 21.36
N LYS A 13 7.66 -10.50 21.60
CA LYS A 13 6.47 -10.62 22.45
C LYS A 13 5.34 -11.43 21.79
N MET A 14 5.22 -11.36 20.47
CA MET A 14 4.26 -12.19 19.70
C MET A 14 4.68 -13.67 19.61
N GLN A 15 5.98 -13.96 19.65
CA GLN A 15 6.48 -15.35 19.68
C GLN A 15 6.34 -16.02 21.06
N SER A 16 6.24 -15.24 22.14
CA SER A 16 6.12 -15.77 23.51
C SER A 16 4.67 -16.02 23.95
N SER A 17 3.67 -15.49 23.22
CA SER A 17 2.24 -15.68 23.52
C SER A 17 1.56 -16.84 22.77
N SER A 18 2.29 -17.61 21.98
CA SER A 18 1.75 -18.75 21.20
C SER A 18 2.03 -20.11 21.85
N SER A 19 1.69 -20.25 23.14
CA SER A 19 1.56 -21.57 23.78
C SER A 19 0.12 -22.05 23.71
N LEU A 20 -0.33 -22.48 22.53
CA LEU A 20 -1.47 -23.38 22.41
C LEU A 20 -1.01 -24.68 21.76
N ASN A 21 -1.03 -25.72 22.59
CA ASN A 21 -0.74 -27.11 22.27
C ASN A 21 -1.37 -27.56 20.95
N VAL A 22 -0.55 -27.88 19.97
CA VAL A 22 -0.89 -28.80 18.89
C VAL A 22 0.00 -30.02 19.04
N GLY A 23 -0.65 -31.16 19.27
CA GLY A 23 -0.03 -32.43 19.60
C GLY A 23 0.93 -32.93 18.53
N SER A 24 2.04 -33.47 19.05
CA SER A 24 3.03 -34.32 18.40
C SER A 24 2.47 -35.68 17.95
N PHE A 25 3.03 -36.22 16.85
CA PHE A 25 3.30 -37.64 16.48
C PHE A 25 3.07 -37.79 14.95
N VAL A 26 3.91 -38.39 14.09
CA VAL A 26 5.20 -39.09 14.17
C VAL A 26 5.85 -39.00 12.78
N LYS A 27 7.17 -38.89 12.76
CA LYS A 27 8.05 -38.93 11.59
C LYS A 27 8.56 -40.37 11.46
N SER A 28 8.38 -41.01 10.30
CA SER A 28 9.10 -42.25 9.98
C SER A 28 9.98 -42.06 8.74
N GLN A 29 11.25 -42.37 8.95
CA GLN A 29 12.34 -42.41 8.00
C GLN A 29 12.28 -43.68 7.14
N THR A 30 12.63 -43.51 5.88
CA THR A 30 13.50 -44.35 5.02
C THR A 30 13.64 -45.85 5.33
N SER A 31 13.33 -46.68 4.32
CA SER A 31 14.07 -47.94 4.09
C SER A 31 14.35 -48.13 2.60
N LYS A 32 15.66 -48.13 2.28
CA LYS A 32 16.26 -48.60 1.02
C LYS A 32 16.42 -50.11 1.09
N TYR A 33 16.00 -50.83 0.05
CA TYR A 33 16.51 -52.12 -0.50
C TYR A 33 15.66 -52.32 -1.77
N GLY A 34 16.10 -52.71 -2.96
CA GLY A 34 17.34 -53.22 -3.54
C GLY A 34 16.89 -53.91 -4.86
N MET A 35 17.56 -53.62 -5.98
CA MET A 35 17.32 -54.16 -7.34
C MET A 35 17.45 -55.71 -7.40
N GLU A 36 16.90 -56.46 -8.37
CA GLU A 36 17.28 -56.56 -9.81
C GLU A 36 16.06 -57.02 -10.64
N SER A 37 15.65 -56.32 -11.72
CA SER A 37 16.16 -56.31 -13.11
C SER A 37 16.09 -57.67 -13.83
N LEU A 38 15.23 -57.77 -14.85
CA LEU A 38 15.55 -58.44 -16.12
C LEU A 38 14.63 -57.94 -17.26
N VAL A 39 15.25 -57.18 -18.18
CA VAL A 39 15.11 -57.15 -19.65
C VAL A 39 13.95 -56.36 -20.32
N SER A 40 14.25 -55.09 -20.66
CA SER A 40 14.27 -54.37 -21.98
C SER A 40 13.69 -55.00 -23.28
N PRO A 41 13.62 -54.31 -24.45
CA PRO A 41 13.64 -52.84 -24.77
C PRO A 41 12.55 -52.42 -25.81
N SER A 42 12.17 -51.14 -25.98
CA SER A 42 12.67 -50.21 -27.04
C SER A 42 11.86 -48.89 -26.97
N ARG A 43 12.48 -47.69 -26.89
CA ARG A 43 12.77 -46.72 -27.99
C ARG A 43 11.60 -46.58 -29.00
N MET A 44 11.04 -45.39 -29.29
CA MET A 44 11.67 -44.17 -29.78
C MET A 44 10.85 -42.88 -29.53
N MET A 45 11.55 -41.75 -29.71
CA MET A 45 11.16 -40.35 -29.63
C MET A 45 10.39 -39.83 -30.87
N THR A 46 9.97 -38.55 -30.75
CA THR A 46 9.72 -37.51 -31.78
C THR A 46 8.28 -37.21 -32.23
N SER A 47 7.66 -36.23 -31.53
CA SER A 47 7.16 -34.91 -32.00
C SER A 47 6.21 -34.80 -33.24
N PRO A 48 5.66 -33.61 -33.59
CA PRO A 48 4.21 -33.38 -33.59
C PRO A 48 3.65 -32.96 -34.96
N SER A 49 2.33 -32.91 -35.13
CA SER A 49 1.72 -32.18 -36.25
C SER A 49 0.32 -31.65 -35.96
N ARG A 50 0.17 -30.33 -36.17
CA ARG A 50 -1.09 -29.61 -36.37
C ARG A 50 -1.48 -29.73 -37.85
N VAL A 51 -2.68 -30.20 -38.18
CA VAL A 51 -3.49 -29.87 -39.39
C VAL A 51 -4.93 -30.27 -39.02
N SER A 52 -5.85 -29.35 -38.75
CA SER A 52 -6.68 -28.55 -39.67
C SER A 52 -7.75 -29.33 -40.45
N THR A 53 -8.96 -28.77 -40.37
CA THR A 53 -10.12 -28.84 -41.29
C THR A 53 -11.26 -29.84 -41.04
N ARG A 54 -12.45 -29.21 -41.00
CA ARG A 54 -13.76 -29.63 -41.51
C ARG A 54 -14.65 -30.56 -40.69
N ARG A 55 -15.51 -29.88 -39.94
CA ARG A 55 -16.97 -30.08 -39.88
C ARG A 55 -17.51 -30.68 -41.20
N VAL A 56 -18.06 -31.88 -41.12
CA VAL A 56 -19.07 -32.40 -42.06
C VAL A 56 -20.23 -32.87 -41.20
N GLU A 57 -21.29 -32.09 -41.22
CA GLU A 57 -22.65 -32.57 -40.97
C GLU A 57 -23.02 -33.47 -42.14
N SER A 58 -23.48 -34.70 -41.85
CA SER A 58 -24.29 -35.45 -42.80
C SER A 58 -25.34 -36.28 -42.06
N SER A 59 -26.55 -35.75 -42.17
CA SER A 59 -27.83 -36.40 -41.91
C SER A 59 -28.00 -37.69 -42.71
N ALA A 60 -28.67 -38.64 -42.06
CA ALA A 60 -29.51 -39.70 -42.60
C ALA A 60 -28.89 -40.73 -43.58
N LYS A 61 -28.99 -42.01 -43.19
CA LYS A 61 -29.76 -43.02 -43.93
C LYS A 61 -29.91 -44.31 -43.14
N VAL A 62 -31.13 -44.54 -42.66
CA VAL A 62 -31.69 -45.87 -42.51
C VAL A 62 -31.65 -46.53 -43.89
N SER A 63 -30.84 -47.58 -44.04
CA SER A 63 -31.00 -48.55 -45.12
C SER A 63 -30.49 -49.88 -44.63
N GLY A 64 -31.42 -50.81 -44.44
CA GLY A 64 -31.12 -52.18 -44.09
C GLY A 64 -30.30 -52.83 -45.19
N THR A 65 -29.17 -53.43 -44.82
CA THR A 65 -28.56 -54.50 -45.60
C THR A 65 -28.15 -55.56 -44.59
N VAL A 66 -29.06 -56.50 -44.35
CA VAL A 66 -28.76 -57.75 -43.66
C VAL A 66 -27.85 -58.54 -44.58
N ILE A 67 -26.55 -58.47 -44.33
CA ILE A 67 -25.59 -59.42 -44.88
C ILE A 67 -25.70 -60.68 -44.01
N ILE A 68 -26.19 -61.73 -44.64
CA ILE A 68 -26.28 -63.10 -44.13
C ILE A 68 -24.94 -63.51 -43.49
N GLY A 69 -24.98 -63.85 -42.20
CA GLY A 69 -23.85 -64.44 -41.47
C GLY A 69 -23.05 -63.50 -40.56
N SER A 70 -23.30 -62.19 -40.55
CA SER A 70 -22.65 -61.26 -39.60
C SER A 70 -23.72 -60.46 -38.88
N GLY A 71 -23.85 -60.68 -37.57
CA GLY A 71 -24.79 -59.95 -36.71
C GLY A 71 -24.58 -58.42 -36.76
N PRO A 72 -25.47 -57.64 -36.12
CA PRO A 72 -25.41 -56.18 -36.13
C PRO A 72 -23.98 -55.67 -35.90
N LYS A 73 -23.44 -54.91 -36.86
CA LYS A 73 -22.10 -54.30 -36.73
C LYS A 73 -22.18 -53.15 -35.73
N VAL A 74 -22.15 -53.48 -34.45
CA VAL A 74 -22.11 -52.50 -33.34
C VAL A 74 -20.87 -51.62 -33.51
N ASN A 75 -21.07 -50.31 -33.47
CA ASN A 75 -20.02 -49.31 -33.64
C ASN A 75 -18.95 -49.46 -32.53
N ILE A 76 -17.68 -49.14 -32.83
CA ILE A 76 -16.58 -49.25 -31.85
C ILE A 76 -16.84 -48.39 -30.60
N LEU A 77 -17.51 -47.25 -30.77
CA LEU A 77 -17.93 -46.38 -29.69
C LEU A 77 -18.99 -47.04 -28.80
N GLU A 78 -20.05 -47.59 -29.41
CA GLU A 78 -21.10 -48.34 -28.71
C GLU A 78 -20.54 -49.57 -27.99
N ARG A 79 -19.53 -50.25 -28.56
CA ARG A 79 -18.82 -51.35 -27.90
C ARG A 79 -18.03 -50.86 -26.69
N SER A 80 -17.33 -49.73 -26.82
CA SER A 80 -16.57 -49.13 -25.71
C SER A 80 -17.50 -48.69 -24.58
N GLU A 81 -18.65 -48.11 -24.92
CA GLU A 81 -19.70 -47.75 -23.96
C GLU A 81 -20.28 -48.97 -23.26
N LEU A 82 -20.62 -50.03 -24.01
CA LEU A 82 -21.13 -51.27 -23.44
C LEU A 82 -20.13 -51.93 -22.50
N VAL A 83 -18.84 -51.96 -22.86
CA VAL A 83 -17.76 -52.47 -21.99
C VAL A 83 -17.64 -51.62 -20.73
N SER A 84 -17.78 -50.29 -20.84
CA SER A 84 -17.72 -49.39 -19.68
C SER A 84 -18.90 -49.61 -18.74
N ILE A 85 -20.12 -49.77 -19.29
CA ILE A 85 -21.33 -50.06 -18.51
C ILE A 85 -21.22 -51.41 -17.81
N GLU A 86 -20.77 -52.45 -18.54
CA GLU A 86 -20.57 -53.78 -17.96
C GLU A 86 -19.53 -53.75 -16.85
N MET A 87 -18.43 -53.01 -17.04
CA MET A 87 -17.42 -52.82 -16.01
C MET A 87 -17.99 -52.13 -14.76
N GLU A 88 -18.84 -51.11 -14.91
CA GLU A 88 -19.53 -50.51 -13.78
C GLU A 88 -20.48 -51.49 -13.06
N ILE A 89 -21.24 -52.29 -13.80
CA ILE A 89 -22.16 -53.29 -13.25
C ILE A 89 -21.37 -54.35 -12.46
N LEU A 90 -20.25 -54.82 -13.01
CA LEU A 90 -19.36 -55.77 -12.35
C LEU A 90 -18.77 -55.19 -11.07
N ILE A 91 -18.28 -53.94 -11.11
CA ILE A 91 -17.77 -53.24 -9.92
C ILE A 91 -18.87 -53.15 -8.84
N LYS A 92 -20.08 -52.69 -9.21
CA LYS A 92 -21.22 -52.58 -8.29
C LYS A 92 -21.64 -53.94 -7.71
N THR A 93 -21.52 -55.02 -8.49
CA THR A 93 -21.88 -56.38 -8.06
C THR A 93 -20.82 -56.96 -7.12
N LEU A 94 -19.54 -56.76 -7.44
CA LEU A 94 -18.41 -57.13 -6.60
C LEU A 94 -18.47 -56.43 -5.25
N GLU A 95 -18.74 -55.12 -5.23
CA GLU A 95 -18.91 -54.36 -3.98
C GLU A 95 -20.08 -54.88 -3.13
N ARG A 96 -21.22 -55.20 -3.77
CA ARG A 96 -22.37 -55.79 -3.07
C ARG A 96 -22.01 -57.15 -2.46
N SER A 97 -21.33 -58.01 -3.22
CA SER A 97 -20.85 -59.31 -2.74
C SER A 97 -19.88 -59.15 -1.58
N ARG A 98 -18.88 -58.27 -1.71
CA ARG A 98 -17.90 -57.96 -0.67
C ARG A 98 -18.57 -57.46 0.62
N LYS A 99 -19.56 -56.55 0.51
CA LYS A 99 -20.33 -56.06 1.66
C LYS A 99 -21.13 -57.18 2.35
N LYS A 100 -21.73 -58.09 1.59
CA LYS A 100 -22.45 -59.26 2.14
C LYS A 100 -21.49 -60.22 2.87
N ALA A 101 -20.39 -60.58 2.22
CA ALA A 101 -19.37 -61.45 2.79
C ALA A 101 -18.77 -60.85 4.08
N ALA A 102 -18.47 -59.55 4.09
CA ALA A 102 -17.96 -58.88 5.29
C ALA A 102 -18.96 -58.90 6.45
N LYS A 103 -20.26 -58.70 6.18
CA LYS A 103 -21.32 -58.80 7.20
C LYS A 103 -21.43 -60.23 7.75
N GLN A 104 -21.43 -61.23 6.87
CA GLN A 104 -21.49 -62.63 7.28
C GLN A 104 -20.26 -63.05 8.09
N HIS A 105 -19.06 -62.66 7.65
CA HIS A 105 -17.83 -62.91 8.37
C HIS A 105 -17.86 -62.27 9.77
N ALA A 106 -18.31 -61.02 9.89
CA ALA A 106 -18.45 -60.35 11.18
C ALA A 106 -19.47 -61.06 12.09
N LEU A 107 -20.59 -61.55 11.54
CA LEU A 107 -21.59 -62.30 12.29
C LEU A 107 -21.04 -63.64 12.79
N LEU A 108 -20.42 -64.42 11.91
CA LEU A 108 -19.84 -65.71 12.27
C LEU A 108 -18.73 -65.55 13.31
N LYS A 109 -17.90 -64.51 13.18
CA LYS A 109 -16.88 -64.19 14.17
C LYS A 109 -17.50 -63.85 15.53
N ALA A 110 -18.55 -63.05 15.57
CA ALA A 110 -19.26 -62.74 16.81
C ALA A 110 -19.90 -63.98 17.44
N GLN A 111 -20.48 -64.88 16.63
CA GLN A 111 -21.01 -66.17 17.11
C GLN A 111 -19.91 -67.06 17.68
N LEU A 112 -18.75 -67.13 17.03
CA LEU A 112 -17.62 -67.93 17.51
C LEU A 112 -17.08 -67.39 18.84
N GLU A 113 -16.94 -66.06 18.97
CA GLU A 113 -16.54 -65.42 20.23
C GLU A 113 -17.56 -65.69 21.35
N GLU A 114 -18.86 -65.63 21.04
CA GLU A 114 -19.94 -65.91 22.00
C GLU A 114 -19.94 -67.38 22.45
N ILE A 115 -19.76 -68.32 21.53
CA ILE A 115 -19.61 -69.75 21.83
C ILE A 115 -18.40 -69.97 22.73
N GLY A 116 -17.26 -69.35 22.43
CA GLY A 116 -16.05 -69.48 23.26
C GLY A 116 -16.24 -68.96 24.69
N VAL A 117 -16.96 -67.85 24.87
CA VAL A 117 -17.32 -67.35 26.21
C VAL A 117 -18.24 -68.35 26.93
N ARG A 118 -19.28 -68.84 26.24
CA ARG A 118 -20.23 -69.81 26.81
C ARG A 118 -19.54 -71.12 27.20
N GLU A 119 -18.67 -71.64 26.36
CA GLU A 119 -17.90 -72.86 26.63
C GLU A 119 -17.04 -72.69 27.88
N ALA A 120 -16.30 -71.58 27.98
CA ALA A 120 -15.49 -71.29 29.15
C ALA A 120 -16.33 -71.13 30.43
N ASP A 121 -17.52 -70.53 30.36
CA ASP A 121 -18.45 -70.44 31.48
C ASP A 121 -19.01 -71.80 31.89
N ILE A 122 -19.37 -72.66 30.94
CA ILE A 122 -19.86 -74.02 31.21
C ILE A 122 -18.77 -74.88 31.88
N ILE A 123 -17.54 -74.83 31.37
CA ILE A 123 -16.41 -75.58 31.94
C ILE A 123 -16.18 -75.14 33.39
N ARG A 124 -16.08 -73.83 33.64
CA ARG A 124 -15.93 -73.28 35.00
C ARG A 124 -17.09 -73.71 35.90
N ALA A 125 -18.34 -73.57 35.45
CA ALA A 125 -19.51 -73.95 36.25
C ALA A 125 -19.51 -75.45 36.57
N THR A 126 -19.05 -76.30 35.64
CA THR A 126 -18.93 -77.75 35.83
C THR A 126 -17.84 -78.10 36.84
N GLU A 127 -16.69 -77.43 36.78
CA GLU A 127 -15.60 -77.60 37.75
C GLU A 127 -16.04 -77.18 39.15
N PHE A 128 -16.62 -75.98 39.28
CA PHE A 128 -17.16 -75.50 40.56
C PHE A 128 -18.23 -76.45 41.11
N PHE A 129 -19.13 -76.96 40.27
CA PHE A 129 -20.14 -77.92 40.70
C PHE A 129 -19.51 -79.22 41.25
N LYS A 130 -18.50 -79.76 40.56
CA LYS A 130 -17.79 -80.96 41.01
C LYS A 130 -17.10 -80.73 42.35
N GLU A 131 -16.42 -79.60 42.51
CA GLU A 131 -15.70 -79.29 43.73
C GLU A 131 -16.64 -79.03 44.92
N ASP A 132 -17.59 -78.12 44.76
CA ASP A 132 -18.42 -77.63 45.87
C ASP A 132 -19.55 -78.59 46.24
N VAL A 133 -20.19 -79.24 45.26
CA VAL A 133 -21.38 -80.07 45.50
C VAL A 133 -21.02 -81.54 45.62
N ILE A 134 -20.15 -82.07 44.75
CA ILE A 134 -19.83 -83.50 44.74
C ILE A 134 -18.73 -83.82 45.76
N ILE A 135 -17.62 -83.07 45.78
CA ILE A 135 -16.49 -83.37 46.67
C ILE A 135 -16.73 -82.80 48.06
N SER A 136 -16.94 -81.48 48.16
CA SER A 136 -17.12 -80.80 49.46
C SER A 136 -18.52 -81.01 50.04
N GLY A 137 -19.52 -81.27 49.20
CA GLY A 137 -20.91 -81.43 49.62
C GLY A 137 -21.33 -82.84 50.03
N TRP A 138 -20.44 -83.83 49.89
CA TRP A 138 -20.73 -85.21 50.24
C TRP A 138 -20.71 -85.42 51.76
N ASP A 139 -21.87 -85.73 52.34
CA ASP A 139 -21.94 -86.14 53.73
C ASP A 139 -21.50 -87.61 53.87
N ARG A 140 -20.35 -87.81 54.51
CA ARG A 140 -19.79 -89.15 54.77
C ARG A 140 -20.68 -90.00 55.69
N ILE A 141 -21.49 -89.38 56.55
CA ILE A 141 -22.35 -90.08 57.51
C ILE A 141 -23.65 -90.49 56.84
N ALA A 142 -24.33 -89.56 56.16
CA ALA A 142 -25.61 -89.82 55.52
C ALA A 142 -25.50 -90.42 54.10
N GLN A 143 -24.27 -90.55 53.55
CA GLN A 143 -23.98 -91.03 52.19
C GLN A 143 -24.86 -90.39 51.10
N ARG A 144 -25.21 -89.12 51.30
CA ARG A 144 -26.07 -88.33 50.41
C ARG A 144 -25.62 -86.88 50.43
N ILE A 145 -25.95 -86.15 49.38
CA ILE A 145 -25.69 -84.70 49.31
C ILE A 145 -26.91 -84.00 49.96
N PRO A 146 -26.71 -83.21 51.04
CA PRO A 146 -27.78 -82.42 51.63
C PRO A 146 -28.36 -81.40 50.64
N ALA A 147 -29.68 -81.20 50.68
CA ALA A 147 -30.38 -80.31 49.76
C ALA A 147 -29.92 -78.85 49.91
N GLU A 148 -29.51 -78.45 51.11
CA GLU A 148 -29.03 -77.10 51.43
C GLU A 148 -27.78 -76.73 50.62
N ILE A 149 -26.89 -77.69 50.36
CA ILE A 149 -25.65 -77.46 49.60
C ILE A 149 -25.96 -77.19 48.14
N TRP A 150 -26.88 -77.98 47.57
CA TRP A 150 -27.39 -77.76 46.22
C TRP A 150 -28.10 -76.40 46.08
N ILE A 151 -28.96 -76.05 47.03
CA ILE A 151 -29.66 -74.76 47.03
C ILE A 151 -28.66 -73.61 47.11
N ARG A 152 -27.65 -73.70 47.98
CA ARG A 152 -26.60 -72.69 48.11
C ARG A 152 -25.79 -72.53 46.82
N PHE A 153 -25.41 -73.62 46.17
CA PHE A 153 -24.73 -73.58 44.88
C PHE A 153 -25.60 -72.88 43.81
N MET A 154 -26.87 -73.25 43.71
CA MET A 154 -27.80 -72.63 42.75
C MET A 154 -27.98 -71.13 43.00
N MET A 155 -28.04 -70.70 44.26
CA MET A 155 -28.12 -69.27 44.62
C MET A 155 -26.86 -68.50 44.22
N GLU A 156 -25.67 -69.04 44.48
CA GLU A 156 -24.42 -68.37 44.10
C GLU A 156 -24.23 -68.36 42.57
N TRP A 157 -24.58 -69.45 41.88
CA TRP A 157 -24.58 -69.51 40.42
C TRP A 157 -25.49 -68.44 39.80
N LEU A 158 -26.71 -68.29 40.33
CA LEU A 158 -27.65 -67.27 39.88
C LEU A 158 -27.07 -65.85 40.07
N LYS A 159 -26.45 -65.57 41.22
CA LYS A 159 -25.81 -64.29 41.53
C LYS A 159 -24.63 -63.98 40.60
N VAL A 160 -23.82 -64.99 40.27
CA VAL A 160 -22.72 -64.85 39.30
C VAL A 160 -23.29 -64.56 37.91
N ALA A 161 -24.33 -65.27 37.49
CA ALA A 161 -25.01 -65.04 36.21
C ALA A 161 -25.59 -63.61 36.13
N ASP A 162 -26.28 -63.13 37.17
CA ASP A 162 -26.80 -61.76 37.23
C ASP A 162 -25.69 -60.71 37.13
N THR A 163 -24.56 -60.94 37.81
CA THR A 163 -23.38 -60.06 37.74
C THR A 163 -22.80 -60.02 36.32
N GLN A 164 -22.73 -61.17 35.64
CA GLN A 164 -22.28 -61.24 34.25
C GLN A 164 -23.24 -60.52 33.29
N ILE A 165 -24.56 -60.70 33.46
CA ILE A 165 -25.58 -59.98 32.69
C ILE A 165 -25.41 -58.47 32.85
N GLY A 166 -25.18 -57.99 34.09
CA GLY A 166 -24.89 -56.58 34.37
C GLY A 166 -23.67 -56.06 33.60
N LYS A 167 -22.55 -56.81 33.61
CA LYS A 167 -21.33 -56.48 32.86
C LYS A 167 -21.58 -56.42 31.35
N LEU A 168 -22.29 -57.41 30.80
CA LEU A 168 -22.62 -57.46 29.37
C LEU A 168 -23.51 -56.28 28.96
N ARG A 169 -24.53 -55.94 29.76
CA ARG A 169 -25.39 -54.77 29.51
C ARG A 169 -24.60 -53.47 29.47
N LEU A 170 -23.69 -53.25 30.43
CA LEU A 170 -22.84 -52.05 30.46
C LEU A 170 -21.92 -51.97 29.24
N ARG A 171 -21.31 -53.10 28.85
CA ARG A 171 -20.46 -53.19 27.65
C ARG A 171 -21.25 -52.86 26.39
N THR A 172 -22.45 -53.42 26.24
CA THR A 172 -23.35 -53.14 25.12
C THR A 172 -23.74 -51.66 25.05
N SER A 173 -24.10 -51.05 26.18
CA SER A 173 -24.41 -49.61 26.26
C SER A 173 -23.23 -48.73 25.82
N THR A 174 -22.03 -49.07 26.30
CA THR A 174 -20.78 -48.36 25.93
C THR A 174 -20.50 -48.47 24.43
N LEU A 175 -20.62 -49.68 23.88
CA LEU A 175 -20.37 -49.92 22.45
C LEU A 175 -21.40 -49.21 21.56
N ASN A 176 -22.68 -49.18 21.95
CA ASN A 176 -23.73 -48.44 21.26
C ASN A 176 -23.46 -46.93 21.23
N THR A 177 -22.94 -46.37 22.33
CA THR A 177 -22.54 -44.97 22.41
C THR A 177 -21.38 -44.66 21.46
N GLN A 178 -20.35 -45.53 21.46
CA GLN A 178 -19.21 -45.39 20.54
C GLN A 178 -19.63 -45.52 19.08
N TYR A 179 -20.49 -46.49 18.77
CA TYR A 179 -21.05 -46.69 17.44
C TYR A 179 -21.81 -45.44 16.96
N SER A 180 -22.67 -44.87 17.81
CA SER A 180 -23.41 -43.64 17.47
C SER A 180 -22.48 -42.46 17.20
N LYS A 181 -21.42 -42.30 18.01
CA LYS A 181 -20.39 -41.26 17.79
C LYS A 181 -19.66 -41.45 16.46
N LEU A 182 -19.19 -42.66 16.18
CA LEU A 182 -18.49 -42.98 14.92
C LEU A 182 -19.40 -42.80 13.70
N LYS A 183 -20.66 -43.22 13.80
CA LYS A 183 -21.67 -43.00 12.76
C LYS A 183 -21.87 -41.50 12.49
N GLY A 184 -21.94 -40.68 13.53
CA GLY A 184 -21.98 -39.23 13.41
C GLY A 184 -20.74 -38.65 12.71
N GLN A 185 -19.54 -39.09 13.10
CA GLN A 185 -18.29 -38.66 12.46
C GLN A 185 -18.22 -39.05 10.97
N ILE A 186 -18.68 -40.25 10.61
CA ILE A 186 -18.76 -40.69 9.21
C ILE A 186 -19.70 -39.77 8.42
N LYS A 187 -20.85 -39.40 8.99
CA LYS A 187 -21.81 -38.50 8.34
C LYS A 187 -21.20 -37.11 8.10
N VAL A 188 -20.58 -36.52 9.12
CA VAL A 188 -19.90 -35.22 9.01
C VAL A 188 -18.76 -35.28 7.98
N LYS A 189 -17.96 -36.35 7.97
CA LYS A 189 -16.91 -36.54 6.97
C LYS A 189 -17.47 -36.70 5.55
N ALA A 190 -18.60 -37.40 5.40
CA ALA A 190 -19.26 -37.55 4.11
C ALA A 190 -19.76 -36.18 3.59
N GLU A 191 -20.43 -35.39 4.43
CA GLU A 191 -20.88 -34.03 4.09
C GLU A 191 -19.68 -33.11 3.75
N LEU A 192 -18.59 -33.19 4.52
CA LEU A 192 -17.36 -32.43 4.22
C LEU A 192 -16.70 -32.87 2.91
N SER A 193 -16.69 -34.17 2.61
CA SER A 193 -16.13 -34.71 1.37
C SER A 193 -16.98 -34.44 0.13
N GLU A 194 -18.30 -34.33 0.30
CA GLU A 194 -19.21 -33.90 -0.75
C GLU A 194 -19.03 -32.41 -1.06
N CYS A 195 -18.74 -31.60 -0.04
CA CYS A 195 -18.48 -30.18 -0.17
C CYS A 195 -17.07 -29.84 -0.71
N LEU A 196 -16.06 -30.67 -0.44
CA LEU A 196 -14.69 -30.47 -0.93
C LEU A 196 -14.22 -31.64 -1.81
N ARG A 197 -14.27 -31.45 -3.13
CA ARG A 197 -13.65 -32.35 -4.09
C ARG A 197 -12.23 -31.87 -4.40
N ALA A 198 -11.35 -32.80 -4.80
CA ALA A 198 -9.97 -32.48 -5.21
C ALA A 198 -9.92 -31.39 -6.30
N VAL A 199 -10.90 -31.41 -7.22
CA VAL A 199 -11.07 -30.42 -8.29
C VAL A 199 -11.32 -29.00 -7.74
N ASP A 200 -12.01 -28.87 -6.60
CA ASP A 200 -12.28 -27.56 -6.01
C ASP A 200 -11.00 -26.93 -5.46
N PHE A 201 -10.07 -27.73 -4.92
CA PHE A 201 -8.74 -27.25 -4.52
C PHE A 201 -7.87 -26.84 -5.71
N GLU A 202 -7.93 -27.60 -6.81
CA GLU A 202 -7.22 -27.23 -8.04
C GLU A 202 -7.78 -25.94 -8.63
N LYS A 203 -9.11 -25.79 -8.65
CA LYS A 203 -9.79 -24.55 -9.07
C LYS A 203 -9.34 -23.37 -8.22
N LEU A 204 -9.35 -23.51 -6.88
CA LEU A 204 -8.89 -22.45 -5.98
C LEU A 204 -7.41 -22.09 -6.22
N LYS A 205 -6.57 -23.08 -6.53
CA LYS A 205 -5.15 -22.86 -6.86
C LYS A 205 -4.98 -22.11 -8.19
N ILE A 206 -5.83 -22.36 -9.17
CA ILE A 206 -5.85 -21.64 -10.46
C ILE A 206 -6.31 -20.20 -10.22
N GLU A 207 -7.43 -19.99 -9.54
CA GLU A 207 -7.96 -18.65 -9.24
C GLU A 207 -6.97 -17.80 -8.43
N ASN A 208 -6.28 -18.41 -7.46
CA ASN A 208 -5.26 -17.72 -6.68
C ASN A 208 -4.08 -17.29 -7.56
N LYS A 209 -3.58 -18.18 -8.43
CA LYS A 209 -2.52 -17.83 -9.39
C LYS A 209 -2.95 -16.68 -10.30
N GLU A 210 -4.15 -16.73 -10.86
CA GLU A 210 -4.69 -15.67 -11.71
C GLU A 210 -4.77 -14.33 -10.94
N CYS A 211 -5.24 -14.35 -9.68
CA CYS A 211 -5.24 -13.16 -8.84
C CYS A 211 -3.84 -12.60 -8.58
N VAL A 212 -2.86 -13.47 -8.33
CA VAL A 212 -1.46 -13.06 -8.13
C VAL A 212 -0.89 -12.43 -9.41
N GLU A 213 -1.13 -13.02 -10.58
CA GLU A 213 -0.71 -12.46 -11.87
C GLU A 213 -1.33 -11.07 -12.13
N ILE A 214 -2.62 -10.90 -11.81
CA ILE A 214 -3.30 -9.59 -11.90
C ILE A 214 -2.67 -8.58 -10.94
N ILE A 215 -2.36 -8.98 -9.71
CA ILE A 215 -1.71 -8.11 -8.71
C ILE A 215 -0.32 -7.68 -9.21
N GLU A 216 0.49 -8.60 -9.72
CA GLU A 216 1.82 -8.30 -10.27
C GLU A 216 1.74 -7.34 -11.46
N TYR A 217 0.79 -7.58 -12.37
CA TYR A 217 0.55 -6.68 -13.51
C TYR A 217 0.16 -5.27 -13.05
N LYS A 218 -0.76 -5.15 -12.09
CA LYS A 218 -1.18 -3.86 -11.54
C LYS A 218 -0.07 -3.16 -10.77
N LEU A 219 0.77 -3.91 -10.08
CA LEU A 219 1.94 -3.38 -9.38
C LEU A 219 2.96 -2.82 -10.38
N HIS A 220 3.18 -3.50 -11.51
CA HIS A 220 4.04 -3.01 -12.58
C HIS A 220 3.50 -1.71 -13.19
N GLN A 221 2.20 -1.65 -13.52
CA GLN A 221 1.55 -0.43 -14.00
C GLN A 221 1.68 0.73 -12.99
N LEU A 222 1.51 0.45 -11.70
CA LEU A 222 1.67 1.45 -10.65
C LEU A 222 3.12 1.95 -10.55
N GLY A 223 4.11 1.07 -10.78
CA GLY A 223 5.53 1.42 -10.85
C GLY A 223 5.81 2.42 -11.97
N GLU A 224 5.34 2.14 -13.18
CA GLU A 224 5.48 3.03 -14.34
C GLU A 224 4.80 4.38 -14.10
N LEU A 225 3.58 4.39 -13.56
CA LEU A 225 2.86 5.62 -13.26
C LEU A 225 3.55 6.47 -12.19
N LYS A 226 4.14 5.83 -11.16
CA LYS A 226 4.96 6.52 -10.15
C LYS A 226 6.19 7.16 -10.77
N LYS A 227 6.86 6.46 -11.69
CA LYS A 227 8.02 7.00 -12.42
C LYS A 227 7.62 8.23 -13.25
N MET A 228 6.56 8.13 -14.06
CA MET A 228 6.03 9.25 -14.83
C MET A 228 5.64 10.44 -13.95
N THR A 229 5.01 10.17 -12.81
CA THR A 229 4.63 11.22 -11.84
C THR A 229 5.87 11.89 -11.25
N GLY A 230 6.90 11.11 -10.92
CA GLY A 230 8.19 11.62 -10.46
C GLY A 230 8.86 12.53 -11.49
N ASP A 231 8.93 12.08 -12.75
CA ASP A 231 9.52 12.85 -13.86
C ASP A 231 8.74 14.14 -14.13
N ALA A 232 7.39 14.08 -14.12
CA ALA A 232 6.54 15.25 -14.29
C ALA A 232 6.74 16.27 -13.16
N ASN A 233 6.86 15.81 -11.91
CA ASN A 233 7.09 16.68 -10.75
C ASN A 233 8.50 17.32 -10.78
N LEU A 234 9.51 16.58 -11.25
CA LEU A 234 10.84 17.12 -11.46
C LEU A 234 10.83 18.22 -12.52
N ASN A 235 10.21 17.98 -13.68
CA ASN A 235 10.06 18.98 -14.73
C ASN A 235 9.28 20.22 -14.24
N LEU A 236 8.20 20.03 -13.49
CA LEU A 236 7.46 21.13 -12.88
C LEU A 236 8.33 21.97 -11.96
N THR A 237 9.19 21.32 -11.16
CA THR A 237 10.13 22.01 -10.25
C THR A 237 11.15 22.83 -11.04
N ILE A 238 11.69 22.28 -12.13
CA ILE A 238 12.62 22.99 -13.03
C ILE A 238 11.95 24.23 -13.62
N HIS A 239 10.75 24.07 -14.20
CA HIS A 239 10.01 25.19 -14.79
C HIS A 239 9.62 26.25 -13.76
N LYS A 240 9.21 25.84 -12.55
CA LYS A 240 8.93 26.76 -11.44
C LYS A 240 10.17 27.59 -11.07
N LYS A 241 11.35 26.96 -11.01
CA LYS A 241 12.61 27.65 -10.72
C LYS A 241 12.96 28.65 -11.82
N ALA A 242 12.89 28.25 -13.09
CA ALA A 242 13.15 29.15 -14.22
C ALA A 242 12.18 30.34 -14.24
N MET A 243 10.90 30.12 -13.94
CA MET A 243 9.90 31.19 -13.85
C MET A 243 10.19 32.14 -12.68
N MET A 244 10.61 31.62 -11.52
CA MET A 244 11.07 32.45 -10.40
C MET A 244 12.28 33.32 -10.79
N GLU A 245 13.28 32.74 -11.46
CA GLU A 245 14.45 33.48 -11.95
C GLU A 245 14.04 34.61 -12.91
N GLN A 246 13.19 34.32 -13.89
CA GLN A 246 12.65 35.35 -14.80
C GLN A 246 11.86 36.43 -14.06
N ASN A 247 11.07 36.07 -13.06
CA ASN A 247 10.30 37.02 -12.26
C ASN A 247 11.23 37.94 -11.42
N THR A 248 12.30 37.39 -10.86
CA THR A 248 13.33 38.21 -10.17
C THR A 248 14.04 39.15 -11.15
N TYR A 249 14.38 38.69 -12.35
CA TYR A 249 14.96 39.54 -13.39
C TYR A 249 14.00 40.67 -13.79
N LEU A 250 12.72 40.35 -14.04
CA LEU A 250 11.70 41.35 -14.36
C LEU A 250 11.56 42.39 -13.24
N THR A 251 11.57 41.96 -11.98
CA THR A 251 11.52 42.85 -10.83
C THR A 251 12.71 43.81 -10.82
N ASN A 252 13.94 43.31 -11.07
CA ASN A 252 15.14 44.13 -11.15
C ASN A 252 15.12 45.12 -12.33
N VAL A 253 14.55 44.70 -13.47
CA VAL A 253 14.36 45.59 -14.62
C VAL A 253 13.34 46.68 -14.29
N LEU A 254 12.23 46.35 -13.64
CA LEU A 254 11.23 47.33 -13.21
C LEU A 254 11.81 48.35 -12.23
N THR A 255 12.62 47.92 -11.25
CA THR A 255 13.32 48.85 -10.35
C THR A 255 14.31 49.73 -11.09
N SER A 256 15.07 49.16 -12.05
CA SER A 256 16.00 49.94 -12.89
C SER A 256 15.27 50.98 -13.75
N ILE A 257 14.13 50.61 -14.35
CA ILE A 257 13.27 51.55 -15.09
C ILE A 257 12.78 52.67 -14.18
N GLN A 258 12.31 52.34 -12.97
CA GLN A 258 11.87 53.36 -12.00
C GLN A 258 13.00 54.30 -11.61
N ASP A 259 14.21 53.79 -11.40
CA ASP A 259 15.37 54.63 -11.06
C ASP A 259 15.80 55.50 -12.25
N LYS A 260 15.76 54.96 -13.48
CA LYS A 260 16.00 55.74 -14.71
C LYS A 260 14.94 56.81 -14.93
N GLN A 261 13.66 56.52 -14.65
CA GLN A 261 12.58 57.49 -14.71
C GLN A 261 12.82 58.64 -13.72
N LYS A 262 13.23 58.34 -12.48
CA LYS A 262 13.58 59.36 -11.49
C LYS A 262 14.79 60.21 -11.94
N GLN A 263 15.82 59.57 -12.49
CA GLN A 263 16.99 60.26 -13.04
C GLN A 263 16.60 61.19 -14.19
N ALA A 264 15.75 60.74 -15.12
CA ALA A 264 15.27 61.56 -16.23
C ALA A 264 14.52 62.81 -15.73
N VAL A 265 13.60 62.64 -14.78
CA VAL A 265 12.87 63.77 -14.17
C VAL A 265 13.83 64.75 -13.47
N GLN A 266 14.91 64.26 -12.87
CA GLN A 266 15.92 65.13 -12.25
C GLN A 266 16.74 65.89 -13.30
N CYS A 267 17.17 65.21 -14.37
CA CYS A 267 17.86 65.84 -15.50
C CYS A 267 16.99 66.90 -16.20
N ASP A 268 15.68 66.66 -16.36
CA ASP A 268 14.76 67.64 -16.96
C ASP A 268 14.68 68.90 -16.10
N LYS A 269 14.59 68.77 -14.76
CA LYS A 269 14.65 69.92 -13.84
C LYS A 269 15.97 70.68 -13.94
N GLU A 270 17.10 69.96 -14.00
CA GLU A 270 18.42 70.57 -14.14
C GLU A 270 18.54 71.30 -15.49
N LYS A 271 18.02 70.72 -16.56
CA LYS A 271 17.93 71.35 -17.88
C LYS A 271 17.11 72.64 -17.83
N ASP A 272 15.93 72.63 -17.20
CA ASP A 272 15.09 73.82 -17.05
C ASP A 272 15.82 74.94 -16.30
N VAL A 273 16.58 74.60 -15.25
CA VAL A 273 17.43 75.56 -14.51
C VAL A 273 18.53 76.13 -15.40
N ILE A 274 19.25 75.27 -16.14
CA ILE A 274 20.31 75.70 -17.06
C ILE A 274 19.74 76.58 -18.17
N GLU A 275 18.57 76.26 -18.72
CA GLU A 275 17.91 77.05 -19.77
C GLU A 275 17.48 78.42 -19.25
N ALA A 276 16.95 78.49 -18.03
CA ALA A 276 16.64 79.75 -17.37
C ALA A 276 17.90 80.60 -17.12
N GLU A 277 19.01 79.99 -16.70
CA GLU A 277 20.31 80.66 -16.54
C GLU A 277 20.89 81.14 -17.87
N ALA A 278 20.85 80.31 -18.91
CA ALA A 278 21.28 80.66 -20.26
C ALA A 278 20.46 81.84 -20.82
N GLY A 279 19.14 81.85 -20.59
CA GLY A 279 18.25 82.96 -20.94
C GLY A 279 18.65 84.26 -20.25
N LYS A 280 18.94 84.22 -18.94
CA LYS A 280 19.45 85.39 -18.18
C LYS A 280 20.79 85.89 -18.75
N LEU A 281 21.71 84.98 -19.05
CA LEU A 281 23.01 85.33 -19.65
C LEU A 281 22.86 85.93 -21.05
N LEU A 282 21.91 85.43 -21.86
CA LEU A 282 21.58 85.99 -23.18
C LEU A 282 21.05 87.42 -23.07
N GLN A 283 20.11 87.67 -22.15
CA GLN A 283 19.61 89.01 -21.86
C GLN A 283 20.75 89.94 -21.45
N ARG A 284 21.59 89.51 -20.51
CA ARG A 284 22.79 90.26 -20.07
C ARG A 284 23.73 90.58 -21.23
N LEU A 285 23.96 89.63 -22.13
CA LEU A 285 24.80 89.82 -23.31
C LEU A 285 24.16 90.80 -24.31
N GLN A 286 22.85 90.76 -24.47
CA GLN A 286 22.11 91.69 -25.32
C GLN A 286 22.13 93.12 -24.75
N GLU A 287 21.98 93.30 -23.44
CA GLU A 287 22.21 94.58 -22.74
C GLU A 287 23.63 95.12 -23.00
N VAL A 288 24.65 94.26 -22.89
CA VAL A 288 26.03 94.67 -23.19
C VAL A 288 26.20 95.05 -24.66
N LYS A 289 25.54 94.35 -25.59
CA LYS A 289 25.56 94.70 -27.02
C LYS A 289 24.86 96.02 -27.32
N THR A 290 23.71 96.30 -26.70
CA THR A 290 23.01 97.59 -26.89
C THR A 290 23.82 98.73 -26.30
N VAL A 291 24.41 98.55 -25.11
CA VAL A 291 25.35 99.52 -24.53
C VAL A 291 26.55 99.73 -25.45
N ARG A 292 27.12 98.65 -26.03
CA ARG A 292 28.23 98.75 -26.98
C ARG A 292 27.85 99.45 -28.28
N ALA A 293 26.62 99.24 -28.78
CA ALA A 293 26.13 99.90 -29.99
C ALA A 293 25.75 101.36 -29.76
N ALA A 294 25.24 101.70 -28.57
CA ALA A 294 24.97 103.06 -28.14
C ALA A 294 26.26 103.83 -27.71
N TYR A 295 27.36 103.10 -27.51
CA TYR A 295 28.66 103.68 -27.23
C TYR A 295 29.30 104.12 -28.54
N GLU A 296 28.93 105.32 -28.97
CA GLU A 296 29.64 106.06 -30.01
C GLU A 296 30.72 106.91 -29.34
N VAL A 297 31.94 106.84 -29.87
CA VAL A 297 33.10 107.57 -29.33
C VAL A 297 32.77 109.06 -29.38
N PRO A 298 32.65 109.76 -28.22
CA PRO A 298 32.29 111.17 -28.22
C PRO A 298 33.30 111.98 -29.04
N ASP A 299 32.80 112.90 -29.88
CA ASP A 299 33.64 113.79 -30.68
C ASP A 299 34.56 114.61 -29.76
N ILE A 300 35.82 114.79 -30.17
CA ILE A 300 36.88 115.37 -29.34
C ILE A 300 36.49 116.79 -28.90
N MET A 301 35.76 117.51 -29.75
CA MET A 301 35.27 118.86 -29.47
C MET A 301 34.22 118.89 -28.37
N ASP A 302 33.35 117.89 -28.25
CA ASP A 302 32.36 117.79 -27.18
C ASP A 302 33.03 117.48 -25.83
N TYR A 303 34.07 116.64 -25.82
CA TYR A 303 34.87 116.43 -24.61
C TYR A 303 35.59 117.71 -24.18
N VAL A 304 36.12 118.50 -25.13
CA VAL A 304 36.77 119.79 -24.84
C VAL A 304 35.77 120.81 -24.30
N ASN A 305 34.56 120.88 -24.86
CA ASN A 305 33.49 121.78 -24.42
C ASN A 305 32.96 121.42 -23.03
N VAL A 306 32.71 120.13 -22.76
CA VAL A 306 32.29 119.69 -21.42
C VAL A 306 33.44 119.86 -20.42
N LYS A 307 34.71 119.70 -20.85
CA LYS A 307 35.87 119.97 -19.99
C LYS A 307 36.01 121.46 -19.69
N SER A 308 35.78 122.36 -20.66
CA SER A 308 35.81 123.81 -20.45
C SER A 308 34.68 124.24 -19.51
N GLU A 309 33.48 123.69 -19.69
CA GLU A 309 32.33 123.95 -18.83
C GLU A 309 32.56 123.44 -17.40
N VAL A 310 33.17 122.26 -17.22
CA VAL A 310 33.60 121.76 -15.91
C VAL A 310 34.69 122.63 -15.29
N THR A 311 35.62 123.20 -16.08
CA THR A 311 36.60 124.15 -15.55
C THR A 311 35.99 125.49 -15.15
N ASP A 312 35.01 125.99 -15.90
CA ASP A 312 34.29 127.24 -15.61
C ASP A 312 33.39 127.10 -14.38
N LEU A 313 32.69 125.96 -14.25
CA LEU A 313 31.94 125.61 -13.06
C LEU A 313 32.85 125.42 -11.84
N ARG A 314 34.01 124.75 -11.99
CA ARG A 314 35.01 124.66 -10.92
C ARG A 314 35.56 126.04 -10.53
N HIS A 315 35.77 126.95 -11.48
CA HIS A 315 36.20 128.33 -11.19
C HIS A 315 35.10 129.09 -10.44
N SER A 316 33.85 128.96 -10.87
CA SER A 316 32.68 129.57 -10.22
C SER A 316 32.45 129.05 -8.80
N ILE A 317 32.61 127.74 -8.56
CA ILE A 317 32.58 127.14 -7.22
C ILE A 317 33.68 127.76 -6.34
N LYS A 318 34.90 127.88 -6.86
CA LYS A 318 36.03 128.50 -6.12
C LYS A 318 35.80 129.97 -5.80
N LEU A 319 35.11 130.69 -6.69
CA LEU A 319 34.71 132.10 -6.51
C LEU A 319 33.64 132.23 -5.43
N LEU A 320 32.63 131.34 -5.43
CA LEU A 320 31.58 131.28 -4.41
C LEU A 320 32.13 130.85 -3.05
N GLU A 321 33.07 129.91 -2.99
CA GLU A 321 33.79 129.54 -1.78
C GLU A 321 34.58 130.73 -1.20
N ASN A 322 35.27 131.51 -2.05
CA ASN A 322 35.96 132.72 -1.61
C ASN A 322 34.99 133.81 -1.13
N ARG A 323 33.84 133.98 -1.80
CA ARG A 323 32.80 134.93 -1.37
C ARG A 323 32.16 134.52 -0.04
N SER A 324 31.91 133.22 0.15
CA SER A 324 31.47 132.63 1.43
C SER A 324 32.52 132.87 2.53
N ARG A 325 33.81 132.67 2.24
CA ARG A 325 34.91 132.96 3.18
C ARG A 325 34.97 134.44 3.59
N ILE A 326 34.77 135.37 2.66
CA ILE A 326 34.71 136.82 2.95
C ILE A 326 33.48 137.14 3.81
N GLN A 327 32.31 136.55 3.52
CA GLN A 327 31.11 136.70 4.35
C GLN A 327 31.30 136.12 5.76
N GLN A 328 32.00 135.00 5.89
CA GLN A 328 32.37 134.40 7.19
C GLN A 328 33.32 135.31 7.99
N ILE A 329 34.28 135.96 7.33
CA ILE A 329 35.17 136.95 7.94
C ILE A 329 34.39 138.21 8.36
N ALA A 330 33.44 138.67 7.54
CA ALA A 330 32.56 139.78 7.88
C ALA A 330 31.68 139.45 9.11
N LEU A 331 31.05 138.28 9.14
CA LEU A 331 30.25 137.78 10.25
C LEU A 331 31.06 137.63 11.54
N THR A 332 32.29 137.10 11.45
CA THR A 332 33.17 136.99 12.63
C THR A 332 33.66 138.36 13.12
N SER A 333 33.83 139.35 12.24
CA SER A 333 34.11 140.74 12.65
C SER A 333 32.90 141.41 13.32
N LEU A 334 31.69 141.14 12.83
CA LEU A 334 30.43 141.64 13.39
C LEU A 334 30.15 141.00 14.75
N ASN A 335 30.38 139.69 14.90
CA ASN A 335 30.31 138.99 16.18
C ASN A 335 31.38 139.47 17.18
N ARG A 336 32.57 139.86 16.71
CA ARG A 336 33.57 140.51 17.59
C ARG A 336 33.07 141.86 18.09
N LYS A 337 32.49 142.71 17.22
CA LYS A 337 31.86 143.98 17.63
C LYS A 337 30.67 143.77 18.57
N LEU A 338 29.86 142.74 18.35
CA LEU A 338 28.71 142.40 19.20
C LEU A 338 29.17 141.94 20.60
N LYS A 339 30.27 141.16 20.67
CA LYS A 339 30.89 140.76 21.95
C LYS A 339 31.43 141.95 22.76
N THR A 340 31.92 143.00 22.10
CA THR A 340 32.37 144.22 22.79
C THR A 340 31.21 145.06 23.34
N ILE A 341 30.00 144.95 22.76
CA ILE A 341 28.80 145.66 23.22
C ILE A 341 28.13 144.92 24.41
N TYR A 342 28.28 143.60 24.50
CA TYR A 342 27.66 142.78 25.56
C TYR A 342 28.55 142.57 26.81
N SER A 343 29.74 143.18 26.86
CA SER A 343 30.68 143.10 27.99
C SER A 343 30.79 144.41 28.80
N SER A 344 29.81 145.31 28.63
CA SER A 344 29.65 146.54 29.44
C SER A 344 28.39 146.51 30.34
N VAL A 345 27.96 145.33 30.76
CA VAL A 345 27.08 145.04 31.90
C VAL A 345 27.63 143.79 32.56
#